data_AF-A0A1Q7GU07-F1
#
_entry.id   AF-A0A1Q7GU07-F1
#
_cell.length_a   1.000
_cell.length_b   1.000
_cell.length_c   1.000
_cell.angle_alpha   90.00
_cell.angle_beta   90.00
_cell.angle_gamma   90.00
#
_symmetry.space_group_name_H-M   'P 1'
#
loop_
_entity.id
_entity.type
_entity.pdbx_description
1 polymer ?
#
loop_
_entity_poly.entity_id
_entity_poly.type
_entity_poly.pdbx_seq_one_letter_code
_entity_poly.pdbx_strand_id
1 'polypeptide(L)'
;MLACQANGRRDRSAQARASRDADSAATYQAEVEEGLGAAVAILIDTSGSMRDEAPGDTRPKYVVAQEALEAMLDATDAFVAKRPDFPIKIGIYSFSSHVRTLRSIQPYDRAAIRSVLAGLPRPGGGTAIGEALREARPDLYRAGVFRKYVLVVTDGENTSGRSPDEVAREIFQKSDGAVQIYFVAFDTSPEKFAFLKEAGGDVIGAGTGVELRQALDRIYQGKILAEAPDKLEQGEREPVKK
;
A
#
# COMPACT_ATOMS: atom_id res chain seq x y z
N MET A 1 28.33 -41.21 -24.75
CA MET A 1 28.00 -40.28 -23.65
C MET A 1 27.12 -39.17 -24.19
N LEU A 2 25.86 -39.09 -23.75
CA LEU A 2 25.05 -37.89 -23.51
C LEU A 2 23.57 -38.29 -23.52
N ALA A 3 22.86 -38.07 -22.41
CA ALA A 3 21.41 -37.91 -22.40
C ALA A 3 20.97 -37.07 -21.19
N CYS A 4 20.75 -35.79 -21.48
CA CYS A 4 19.66 -34.92 -21.02
C CYS A 4 19.20 -34.94 -19.55
N GLN A 5 19.73 -34.00 -18.76
CA GLN A 5 19.05 -33.42 -17.60
C GLN A 5 18.17 -32.24 -18.08
N ALA A 6 16.86 -32.44 -18.22
CA ALA A 6 15.93 -31.36 -18.56
C ALA A 6 14.60 -31.38 -17.75
N ASN A 7 14.40 -32.30 -16.81
CA ASN A 7 13.11 -32.48 -16.14
C ASN A 7 12.94 -31.74 -14.79
N GLY A 8 13.98 -31.11 -14.24
CA GLY A 8 13.93 -30.54 -12.88
C GLY A 8 13.40 -29.11 -12.74
N ARG A 9 13.27 -28.34 -13.85
CA ARG A 9 12.92 -26.90 -13.80
C ARG A 9 11.43 -26.60 -13.96
N ARG A 10 10.67 -27.42 -14.69
CA ARG A 10 9.22 -27.20 -14.89
C ARG A 10 8.41 -27.51 -13.64
N ASP A 11 8.77 -28.56 -12.91
CA ASP A 11 8.01 -29.03 -11.74
C ASP A 11 8.05 -28.04 -10.56
N ARG A 12 9.21 -27.43 -10.29
CA ARG A 12 9.35 -26.44 -9.21
C ARG A 12 8.53 -25.18 -9.46
N SER A 13 8.38 -24.76 -10.73
CA SER A 13 7.57 -23.59 -11.08
C SER A 13 6.06 -23.84 -10.96
N ALA A 14 5.63 -25.08 -11.20
CA ALA A 14 4.23 -25.49 -11.03
C ALA A 14 3.88 -25.62 -9.54
N GLN A 15 4.76 -26.23 -8.74
CA GLN A 15 4.59 -26.32 -7.28
C GLN A 15 4.64 -24.95 -6.59
N ALA A 16 5.53 -24.04 -7.01
CA ALA A 16 5.59 -22.68 -6.46
C ALA A 16 4.39 -21.80 -6.85
N ARG A 17 3.75 -22.08 -7.99
CA ARG A 17 2.48 -21.43 -8.39
C ARG A 17 1.30 -22.02 -7.63
N ALA A 18 1.22 -23.34 -7.51
CA ALA A 18 0.18 -24.03 -6.76
C ALA A 18 0.22 -23.69 -5.27
N SER A 19 1.41 -23.51 -4.66
CA SER A 19 1.53 -23.07 -3.28
C SER A 19 1.11 -21.60 -3.08
N ARG A 20 1.40 -20.71 -4.05
CA ARG A 20 0.94 -19.31 -4.03
C ARG A 20 -0.58 -19.18 -4.25
N ASP A 21 -1.17 -20.06 -5.05
CA ASP A 21 -2.63 -20.09 -5.27
C ASP A 21 -3.37 -20.72 -4.07
N ALA A 22 -2.77 -21.71 -3.38
CA ALA A 22 -3.33 -22.31 -2.18
C ALA A 22 -3.29 -21.37 -0.95
N ASP A 23 -2.21 -20.60 -0.79
CA ASP A 23 -2.13 -19.47 0.18
C ASP A 23 -3.16 -18.37 -0.11
N SER A 24 -3.77 -18.42 -1.30
CA SER A 24 -4.83 -17.54 -1.75
C SER A 24 -6.24 -18.10 -1.53
N ALA A 25 -6.43 -19.18 -0.77
CA ALA A 25 -7.77 -19.68 -0.44
C ALA A 25 -8.14 -19.56 1.05
N ALA A 26 -7.15 -19.40 1.94
CA ALA A 26 -7.40 -19.28 3.36
C ALA A 26 -7.97 -17.90 3.74
N THR A 27 -9.02 -17.90 4.56
CA THR A 27 -9.49 -16.72 5.30
C THR A 27 -8.35 -16.21 6.19
N TYR A 28 -8.26 -14.90 6.39
CA TYR A 28 -7.25 -14.27 7.24
C TYR A 28 -7.24 -14.90 8.63
N GLN A 29 -6.08 -15.41 9.02
CA GLN A 29 -5.70 -15.64 10.40
C GLN A 29 -4.43 -14.84 10.60
N ALA A 30 -4.39 -14.00 11.63
CA ALA A 30 -3.16 -13.33 11.99
C ALA A 30 -2.08 -14.40 12.20
N GLU A 31 -0.98 -14.35 11.43
CA GLU A 31 0.11 -15.33 11.55
C GLU A 31 0.81 -15.22 12.92
N VAL A 32 0.59 -14.12 13.65
CA VAL A 32 1.13 -13.81 14.99
C VAL A 32 0.09 -13.07 15.83
N GLU A 33 0.24 -13.09 17.16
CA GLU A 33 -0.56 -12.24 18.06
C GLU A 33 -0.34 -10.76 17.70
N GLU A 34 -1.43 -10.06 17.38
CA GLU A 34 -1.33 -8.71 16.82
C GLU A 34 -1.11 -7.68 17.93
N GLY A 35 0.02 -6.99 17.85
CA GLY A 35 0.30 -5.87 18.75
C GLY A 35 -0.45 -4.60 18.35
N LEU A 36 -0.53 -3.65 19.28
CA LEU A 36 -0.89 -2.27 18.99
C LEU A 36 0.09 -1.71 17.93
N GLY A 37 -0.42 -1.04 16.89
CA GLY A 37 0.39 -0.39 15.86
C GLY A 37 -0.34 -0.30 14.52
N ALA A 38 0.36 0.23 13.52
CA ALA A 38 -0.12 0.27 12.14
C ALA A 38 0.95 -0.18 11.14
N ALA A 39 0.52 -0.93 10.13
CA ALA A 39 1.31 -1.30 8.98
C ALA A 39 0.76 -0.63 7.73
N VAL A 40 1.63 0.01 6.95
CA VAL A 40 1.28 0.69 5.71
C VAL A 40 2.10 0.11 4.56
N ALA A 41 1.44 -0.42 3.55
CA ALA A 41 2.06 -0.77 2.28
C ALA A 41 1.85 0.37 1.29
N ILE A 42 2.93 1.06 0.91
CA ILE A 42 2.89 2.16 -0.07
C ILE A 42 3.22 1.58 -1.44
N LEU A 43 2.25 1.62 -2.36
CA LEU A 43 2.37 1.15 -3.73
C LEU A 43 2.49 2.36 -4.66
N ILE A 44 3.64 2.48 -5.32
CA ILE A 44 4.00 3.65 -6.13
C ILE A 44 3.98 3.26 -7.60
N ASP A 45 3.13 3.92 -8.36
CA ASP A 45 3.09 3.76 -9.81
C ASP A 45 4.36 4.31 -10.46
N THR A 46 4.98 3.46 -11.27
CA THR A 46 6.15 3.74 -12.10
C THR A 46 5.87 3.32 -13.55
N SER A 47 4.61 3.38 -13.98
CA SER A 47 4.19 3.16 -15.37
C SER A 47 4.67 4.26 -16.31
N GLY A 48 4.55 4.04 -17.62
CA GLY A 48 5.06 4.98 -18.63
C GLY A 48 4.50 6.40 -18.53
N SER A 49 3.21 6.54 -18.20
CA SER A 49 2.50 7.84 -18.09
C SER A 49 3.08 8.73 -17.00
N MET A 50 3.68 8.15 -15.97
CA MET A 50 4.33 8.91 -14.90
C MET A 50 5.56 9.72 -15.36
N ARG A 51 6.03 9.55 -16.61
CA ARG A 51 7.08 10.39 -17.23
C ARG A 51 6.54 11.73 -17.73
N ASP A 52 5.24 11.84 -17.94
CA ASP A 52 4.62 13.06 -18.44
C ASP A 52 4.75 14.17 -17.40
N GLU A 53 4.67 15.42 -17.85
CA GLU A 53 4.70 16.58 -16.96
C GLU A 53 3.52 16.52 -15.99
N ALA A 54 3.77 16.86 -14.73
CA ALA A 54 2.70 16.99 -13.76
C ALA A 54 1.85 18.23 -14.08
N PRO A 55 0.53 18.20 -13.87
CA PRO A 55 -0.28 19.37 -14.21
C PRO A 55 0.13 20.58 -13.34
N GLY A 56 0.46 21.67 -14.02
CA GLY A 56 0.95 22.91 -13.40
C GLY A 56 2.41 22.87 -12.95
N ASP A 57 3.20 21.86 -13.33
CA ASP A 57 4.62 21.73 -13.00
C ASP A 57 5.40 21.21 -14.22
N THR A 58 6.58 21.80 -14.51
CA THR A 58 7.41 21.37 -15.65
C THR A 58 8.16 20.07 -15.38
N ARG A 59 8.11 19.57 -14.15
CA ARG A 59 8.75 18.32 -13.75
C ARG A 59 7.82 17.13 -14.03
N PRO A 60 8.40 15.95 -14.29
CA PRO A 60 7.59 14.74 -14.48
C PRO A 60 6.77 14.36 -13.23
N LYS A 61 5.61 13.73 -13.44
CA LYS A 61 4.72 13.24 -12.38
C LYS A 61 5.42 12.39 -11.33
N TYR A 62 6.31 11.47 -11.72
CA TYR A 62 7.03 10.64 -10.75
C TYR A 62 7.93 11.44 -9.81
N VAL A 63 8.50 12.56 -10.25
CA VAL A 63 9.33 13.45 -9.41
C VAL A 63 8.44 14.15 -8.38
N VAL A 64 7.31 14.70 -8.83
CA VAL A 64 6.34 15.37 -7.97
C VAL A 64 5.75 14.41 -6.95
N ALA A 65 5.43 13.18 -7.36
CA ALA A 65 4.93 12.14 -6.46
C ALA A 65 5.99 11.71 -5.43
N GLN A 66 7.25 11.58 -5.82
CA GLN A 66 8.34 11.29 -4.89
C GLN A 66 8.48 12.38 -3.83
N GLU A 67 8.46 13.66 -4.22
CA GLU A 67 8.53 14.78 -3.27
C GLU A 67 7.35 14.81 -2.30
N ALA A 68 6.14 14.53 -2.79
CA ALA A 68 4.95 14.49 -1.95
C ALA A 68 5.00 13.32 -0.94
N LEU A 69 5.50 12.16 -1.35
CA LEU A 69 5.73 11.02 -0.47
C LEU A 69 6.84 11.29 0.56
N GLU A 70 7.91 12.00 0.18
CA GLU A 70 8.95 12.43 1.11
C GLU A 70 8.40 13.43 2.15
N ALA A 71 7.53 14.35 1.74
CA ALA A 71 6.89 15.31 2.64
C ALA A 71 5.94 14.63 3.65
N MET A 72 5.24 13.57 3.26
CA MET A 72 4.39 12.77 4.14
C MET A 72 5.17 12.18 5.34
N LEU A 73 6.48 11.98 5.20
CA LEU A 73 7.34 11.50 6.30
C LEU A 73 7.40 12.49 7.47
N ASP A 74 7.23 13.79 7.22
CA ASP A 74 7.17 14.80 8.29
C ASP A 74 5.99 14.57 9.23
N ALA A 75 4.83 14.20 8.67
CA ALA A 75 3.66 13.83 9.47
C ALA A 75 3.90 12.53 10.26
N THR A 76 4.64 11.58 9.68
CA THR A 76 5.01 10.33 10.37
C THR A 76 5.94 10.60 11.54
N ASP A 77 6.99 11.42 11.35
CA ASP A 77 7.91 11.82 12.42
C ASP A 77 7.18 12.51 13.57
N ALA A 78 6.31 13.47 13.24
CA ALA A 78 5.54 14.20 14.23
C ALA A 78 4.62 13.26 15.05
N PHE A 79 4.07 12.24 14.42
CA PHE A 79 3.26 11.23 15.10
C PHE A 79 4.09 10.32 15.99
N VAL A 80 5.19 9.75 15.46
CA VAL A 80 6.07 8.85 16.24
C VAL A 80 6.66 9.58 17.44
N ALA A 81 6.99 10.87 17.31
CA ALA A 81 7.45 11.68 18.44
C ALA A 81 6.36 11.89 19.51
N LYS A 82 5.09 11.97 19.13
CA LYS A 82 3.94 12.12 20.06
C LYS A 82 3.48 10.79 20.66
N ARG A 83 3.62 9.69 19.93
CA ARG A 83 3.12 8.34 20.27
C ARG A 83 4.22 7.28 20.07
N PRO A 84 5.30 7.32 20.85
CA PRO A 84 6.40 6.35 20.73
C PRO A 84 5.98 4.91 21.10
N ASP A 85 4.85 4.76 21.80
CA ASP A 85 4.20 3.49 22.16
C ASP A 85 3.42 2.84 21.01
N PHE A 86 3.17 3.58 19.93
CA PHE A 86 2.40 3.12 18.78
C PHE A 86 3.33 2.87 17.58
N PRO A 87 3.77 1.63 17.34
CA PRO A 87 4.71 1.33 16.26
C PRO A 87 4.06 1.51 14.89
N ILE A 88 4.74 2.26 14.03
CA ILE A 88 4.44 2.38 12.61
C ILE A 88 5.41 1.50 11.82
N LYS A 89 4.88 0.63 10.96
CA LYS A 89 5.65 -0.20 10.03
C LYS A 89 5.28 0.19 8.60
N ILE A 90 6.28 0.34 7.73
CA ILE A 90 6.08 0.78 6.35
C ILE A 90 6.77 -0.18 5.38
N GLY A 91 6.07 -0.62 4.34
CA GLY A 91 6.63 -1.28 3.17
C GLY A 91 6.48 -0.38 1.94
N ILE A 92 7.42 -0.49 0.99
CA ILE A 92 7.41 0.31 -0.23
C ILE A 92 7.56 -0.62 -1.42
N TYR A 93 6.63 -0.49 -2.35
CA TYR A 93 6.53 -1.27 -3.57
C TYR A 93 6.43 -0.30 -4.73
N SER A 94 7.10 -0.63 -5.83
CA SER A 94 6.89 0.05 -7.11
C SER A 94 6.19 -0.91 -8.06
N PHE A 95 5.34 -0.38 -8.93
CA PHE A 95 4.71 -1.20 -9.95
C PHE A 95 4.66 -0.48 -11.30
N SER A 96 4.73 -1.28 -12.35
CA SER A 96 4.46 -0.91 -13.73
C SER A 96 3.76 -2.12 -14.38
N SER A 97 4.30 -2.70 -15.45
CA SER A 97 3.87 -4.04 -15.92
C SER A 97 4.19 -5.16 -14.92
N HIS A 98 5.11 -4.91 -13.99
CA HIS A 98 5.50 -5.85 -12.93
C HIS A 98 5.64 -5.11 -11.61
N VAL A 99 5.52 -5.84 -10.50
CA VAL A 99 5.69 -5.31 -9.14
C VAL A 99 7.10 -5.58 -8.65
N ARG A 100 7.68 -4.64 -7.92
CA ARG A 100 8.95 -4.78 -7.20
C ARG A 100 8.77 -4.34 -5.76
N THR A 101 9.02 -5.24 -4.82
CA THR A 101 9.19 -4.91 -3.41
C THR A 101 10.55 -4.22 -3.24
N LEU A 102 10.53 -2.93 -2.91
CA LEU A 102 11.74 -2.14 -2.69
C LEU A 102 12.16 -2.17 -1.22
N ARG A 103 11.15 -2.23 -0.33
CA ARG A 103 11.30 -2.42 1.11
C ARG A 103 10.13 -3.25 1.61
N SER A 104 10.39 -4.39 2.24
CA SER A 104 9.33 -5.14 2.94
C SER A 104 8.80 -4.33 4.13
N ILE A 105 7.64 -4.73 4.66
CA ILE A 105 7.04 -4.03 5.82
C ILE A 105 7.95 -4.19 7.05
N GLN A 106 8.54 -3.07 7.46
CA GLN A 106 9.49 -2.99 8.58
C GLN A 106 9.21 -1.74 9.42
N PRO A 107 9.67 -1.68 10.69
CA PRO A 107 9.55 -0.48 11.52
C PRO A 107 9.96 0.80 10.77
N TYR A 108 9.26 1.89 11.07
CA TYR A 108 9.50 3.18 10.44
C TYR A 108 10.94 3.63 10.65
N ASP A 109 11.62 3.88 9.53
CA ASP A 109 12.97 4.44 9.48
C ASP A 109 12.97 5.46 8.34
N ARG A 110 12.98 6.75 8.71
CA ARG A 110 12.94 7.85 7.75
C ARG A 110 14.10 7.81 6.75
N ALA A 111 15.31 7.51 7.21
CA ALA A 111 16.48 7.51 6.35
C ALA A 111 16.44 6.36 5.35
N ALA A 112 16.04 5.17 5.80
CA ALA A 112 15.85 4.01 4.92
C ALA A 112 14.75 4.25 3.87
N ILE A 113 13.61 4.81 4.28
CA ILE A 113 12.50 5.12 3.38
C ILE A 113 12.91 6.17 2.35
N ARG A 114 13.56 7.26 2.77
CA ARG A 114 14.04 8.30 1.85
C ARG A 114 15.04 7.74 0.83
N SER A 115 15.94 6.86 1.26
CA SER A 115 16.88 6.17 0.35
C SER A 115 16.16 5.34 -0.71
N VAL A 116 15.09 4.63 -0.31
CA VAL A 116 14.25 3.84 -1.23
C VAL A 116 13.50 4.75 -2.21
N LEU A 117 12.91 5.86 -1.74
CA LEU A 117 12.21 6.82 -2.59
C LEU A 117 13.15 7.46 -3.62
N ALA A 118 14.36 7.86 -3.21
CA ALA A 118 15.37 8.38 -4.12
C ALA A 118 15.86 7.35 -5.16
N GLY A 119 15.73 6.06 -4.85
CA GLY A 119 16.11 4.94 -5.71
C GLY A 119 14.96 4.34 -6.53
N LEU A 120 13.82 5.01 -6.63
CA LEU A 120 12.67 4.49 -7.38
C LEU A 120 13.04 4.15 -8.84
N PRO A 121 12.55 3.02 -9.39
CA PRO A 121 12.75 2.70 -10.79
C PRO A 121 12.26 3.82 -11.70
N ARG A 122 12.98 4.06 -12.80
CA ARG A 122 12.51 5.01 -13.83
C ARG A 122 11.18 4.53 -14.39
N PRO A 123 10.20 5.42 -14.62
CA PRO A 123 8.90 4.97 -15.05
C PRO A 123 8.94 4.31 -16.43
N GLY A 124 8.02 3.40 -16.74
CA GLY A 124 7.93 2.70 -18.02
C GLY A 124 6.96 1.52 -17.99
N GLY A 125 6.61 0.98 -19.15
CA GLY A 125 5.65 -0.13 -19.24
C GLY A 125 4.20 0.28 -18.94
N GLY A 126 3.36 -0.72 -18.66
CA GLY A 126 1.96 -0.55 -18.27
C GLY A 126 1.77 -0.35 -16.77
N THR A 127 0.55 -0.60 -16.29
CA THR A 127 0.09 -0.27 -14.94
C THR A 127 -0.62 -1.48 -14.33
N ALA A 128 0.05 -2.23 -13.46
CA ALA A 128 -0.46 -3.47 -12.85
C ALA A 128 -0.85 -3.27 -11.37
N ILE A 129 -1.90 -2.48 -11.15
CA ILE A 129 -2.43 -2.13 -9.83
C ILE A 129 -2.89 -3.39 -9.10
N GLY A 130 -3.66 -4.26 -9.76
CA GLY A 130 -4.17 -5.49 -9.13
C GLY A 130 -3.06 -6.42 -8.67
N GLU A 131 -1.97 -6.54 -9.44
CA GLU A 131 -0.81 -7.31 -9.01
C GLU A 131 -0.07 -6.65 -7.85
N ALA A 132 0.02 -5.32 -7.82
CA ALA A 132 0.65 -4.59 -6.72
C ALA A 132 -0.09 -4.82 -5.39
N LEU A 133 -1.42 -4.76 -5.41
CA LEU A 133 -2.27 -5.07 -4.25
C LEU A 133 -2.03 -6.51 -3.77
N ARG A 134 -1.99 -7.47 -4.71
CA ARG A 134 -1.80 -8.89 -4.41
C ARG A 134 -0.42 -9.18 -3.82
N GLU A 135 0.62 -8.53 -4.32
CA GLU A 135 2.01 -8.72 -3.86
C GLU A 135 2.23 -8.14 -2.45
N ALA A 136 1.60 -7.02 -2.12
CA ALA A 136 1.75 -6.39 -0.81
C ALA A 136 0.93 -7.06 0.31
N ARG A 137 -0.14 -7.78 -0.04
CA ARG A 137 -1.06 -8.41 0.93
C ARG A 137 -0.36 -9.34 1.94
N PRO A 138 0.49 -10.31 1.55
CA PRO A 138 1.12 -11.22 2.50
C PRO A 138 2.01 -10.50 3.51
N ASP A 139 2.74 -9.47 3.08
CA ASP A 139 3.58 -8.68 3.97
C ASP A 139 2.75 -7.90 5.02
N LEU A 140 1.57 -7.41 4.63
CA LEU A 140 0.63 -6.78 5.58
C LEU A 140 0.13 -7.75 6.63
N TYR A 141 -0.20 -8.99 6.24
CA TYR A 141 -0.67 -10.01 7.18
C TYR A 141 0.42 -10.46 8.16
N ARG A 142 1.69 -10.39 7.74
CA ARG A 142 2.85 -10.71 8.59
C ARG A 142 3.36 -9.54 9.42
N ALA A 143 2.74 -8.36 9.29
CA ALA A 143 3.23 -7.17 9.97
C ALA A 143 3.09 -7.24 11.50
N GLY A 144 2.25 -8.13 12.03
CA GLY A 144 2.07 -8.34 13.48
C GLY A 144 1.55 -7.12 14.23
N VAL A 145 0.76 -6.29 13.54
CA VAL A 145 0.07 -5.13 14.09
C VAL A 145 -1.36 -5.12 13.59
N PHE A 146 -2.28 -4.71 14.45
CA PHE A 146 -3.71 -4.86 14.16
C PHE A 146 -4.17 -4.00 12.98
N ARG A 147 -3.66 -2.76 12.81
CA ARG A 147 -4.09 -1.90 11.69
C ARG A 147 -3.26 -2.09 10.45
N LYS A 148 -3.95 -2.26 9.32
CA LYS A 148 -3.32 -2.55 8.05
C LYS A 148 -3.91 -1.65 6.97
N TYR A 149 -3.02 -0.94 6.29
CA TYR A 149 -3.36 0.02 5.26
C TYR A 149 -2.58 -0.27 3.99
N VAL A 150 -3.25 -0.19 2.86
CA VAL A 150 -2.61 -0.06 1.55
C VAL A 150 -2.81 1.36 1.07
N LEU A 151 -1.74 2.01 0.65
CA LEU A 151 -1.77 3.34 0.04
C LEU A 151 -1.23 3.24 -1.39
N VAL A 152 -2.07 3.49 -2.38
CA VAL A 152 -1.70 3.46 -3.81
C VAL A 152 -1.61 4.89 -4.33
N VAL A 153 -0.51 5.21 -5.01
CA VAL A 153 -0.34 6.48 -5.75
C VAL A 153 -0.17 6.14 -7.22
N THR A 154 -1.10 6.58 -8.07
CA THR A 154 -1.13 6.25 -9.51
C THR A 154 -1.72 7.37 -10.33
N ASP A 155 -1.26 7.51 -11.58
CA ASP A 155 -1.80 8.45 -12.56
C ASP A 155 -2.65 7.81 -13.66
N GLY A 156 -2.88 6.50 -13.56
CA GLY A 156 -3.43 5.72 -14.64
C GLY A 156 -4.41 4.66 -14.21
N GLU A 157 -5.03 4.03 -15.21
CA GLU A 157 -5.86 2.85 -15.01
C GLU A 157 -5.02 1.58 -15.07
N ASN A 158 -5.55 0.50 -14.50
CA ASN A 158 -4.92 -0.80 -14.63
C ASN A 158 -4.93 -1.26 -16.11
N THR A 159 -3.74 -1.44 -16.68
CA THR A 159 -3.53 -1.87 -18.07
C THR A 159 -2.83 -3.21 -18.18
N SER A 160 -2.49 -3.84 -17.04
CA SER A 160 -1.77 -5.12 -16.99
C SER A 160 -2.19 -5.94 -15.77
N GLY A 161 -2.19 -7.27 -15.91
CA GLY A 161 -2.51 -8.17 -14.80
C GLY A 161 -3.98 -8.15 -14.38
N ARG A 162 -4.24 -8.58 -13.13
CA ARG A 162 -5.60 -8.70 -12.57
C ARG A 162 -6.30 -7.34 -12.40
N SER A 163 -7.63 -7.39 -12.38
CA SER A 163 -8.45 -6.22 -12.03
C SER A 163 -8.17 -5.78 -10.59
N PRO A 164 -7.94 -4.47 -10.34
CA PRO A 164 -7.78 -3.97 -8.97
C PRO A 164 -9.08 -4.10 -8.15
N ASP A 165 -10.25 -4.09 -8.79
CA ASP A 165 -11.54 -4.31 -8.11
C ASP A 165 -11.63 -5.72 -7.53
N GLU A 166 -11.37 -6.74 -8.36
CA GLU A 166 -11.39 -8.14 -7.93
C GLU A 166 -10.44 -8.38 -6.75
N VAL A 167 -9.22 -7.86 -6.85
CA VAL A 167 -8.20 -8.03 -5.80
C VAL A 167 -8.54 -7.24 -4.54
N ALA A 168 -9.08 -6.02 -4.66
CA ALA A 168 -9.50 -5.22 -3.51
C ALA A 168 -10.65 -5.91 -2.74
N ARG A 169 -11.66 -6.43 -3.46
CA ARG A 169 -12.75 -7.20 -2.84
C ARG A 169 -12.25 -8.48 -2.19
N GLU A 170 -11.31 -9.18 -2.82
CA GLU A 170 -10.67 -10.36 -2.24
C GLU A 170 -9.93 -10.02 -0.93
N ILE A 171 -9.16 -8.92 -0.90
CA ILE A 171 -8.47 -8.45 0.31
C ILE A 171 -9.48 -8.11 1.40
N PHE A 172 -10.53 -7.37 1.06
CA PHE A 172 -11.57 -6.96 2.00
C PHE A 172 -12.29 -8.17 2.62
N GLN A 173 -12.77 -9.09 1.78
CA GLN A 173 -13.47 -10.31 2.23
C GLN A 173 -12.56 -11.20 3.08
N LYS A 174 -11.32 -11.43 2.65
CA LYS A 174 -10.42 -12.32 3.37
C LYS A 174 -9.99 -11.77 4.71
N SER A 175 -9.79 -10.45 4.79
CA SER A 175 -9.40 -9.78 6.03
C SER A 175 -10.58 -9.44 6.94
N ASP A 176 -11.81 -9.80 6.57
CA ASP A 176 -13.04 -9.38 7.27
C ASP A 176 -13.08 -7.86 7.49
N GLY A 177 -12.63 -7.10 6.48
CA GLY A 177 -12.54 -5.64 6.53
C GLY A 177 -11.39 -5.06 7.35
N ALA A 178 -10.46 -5.87 7.87
CA ALA A 178 -9.34 -5.38 8.67
C ALA A 178 -8.27 -4.62 7.85
N VAL A 179 -8.19 -4.83 6.54
CA VAL A 179 -7.32 -4.05 5.64
C VAL A 179 -8.11 -2.94 4.98
N GLN A 180 -7.67 -1.70 5.17
CA GLN A 180 -8.23 -0.54 4.47
C GLN A 180 -7.33 -0.16 3.28
N ILE A 181 -7.95 0.17 2.14
CA ILE A 181 -7.24 0.49 0.90
C ILE A 181 -7.53 1.95 0.51
N TYR A 182 -6.47 2.74 0.36
CA TYR A 182 -6.55 4.15 -0.02
C TYR A 182 -5.85 4.39 -1.35
N PHE A 183 -6.52 5.07 -2.27
CA PHE A 183 -5.94 5.48 -3.54
C PHE A 183 -5.79 7.00 -3.58
N VAL A 184 -4.65 7.46 -4.10
CA VAL A 184 -4.45 8.82 -4.56
C VAL A 184 -4.35 8.79 -6.08
N ALA A 185 -5.40 9.28 -6.72
CA ALA A 185 -5.52 9.38 -8.17
C ALA A 185 -4.87 10.69 -8.63
N PHE A 186 -3.62 10.63 -9.06
CA PHE A 186 -2.83 11.81 -9.44
C PHE A 186 -2.96 12.09 -10.94
N ASP A 187 -3.47 13.27 -11.33
CA ASP A 187 -3.76 13.59 -12.74
C ASP A 187 -4.67 12.55 -13.43
N THR A 188 -5.59 11.96 -12.66
CA THR A 188 -6.58 11.02 -13.18
C THR A 188 -7.87 11.09 -12.37
N SER A 189 -8.97 10.69 -12.99
CA SER A 189 -10.30 10.81 -12.40
C SER A 189 -10.49 9.75 -11.29
N PRO A 190 -10.88 10.15 -10.06
CA PRO A 190 -11.09 9.22 -8.95
C PRO A 190 -12.29 8.28 -9.17
N GLU A 191 -13.23 8.63 -10.05
CA GLU A 191 -14.41 7.83 -10.40
C GLU A 191 -14.03 6.45 -10.95
N LYS A 192 -12.86 6.32 -11.58
CA LYS A 192 -12.28 5.06 -12.05
C LYS A 192 -12.04 4.05 -10.92
N PHE A 193 -11.92 4.54 -9.70
CA PHE A 193 -11.70 3.75 -8.49
C PHE A 193 -12.90 3.74 -7.54
N ALA A 194 -14.10 4.08 -8.04
CA ALA A 194 -15.32 4.11 -7.24
C ALA A 194 -15.65 2.75 -6.55
N PHE A 195 -15.16 1.64 -7.12
CA PHE A 195 -15.28 0.30 -6.54
C PHE A 195 -14.71 0.20 -5.12
N LEU A 196 -13.74 1.04 -4.74
CA LEU A 196 -13.12 1.00 -3.41
C LEU A 196 -14.13 1.22 -2.29
N LYS A 197 -15.20 2.00 -2.52
CA LYS A 197 -16.25 2.23 -1.51
C LYS A 197 -16.94 0.93 -1.07
N GLU A 198 -17.05 -0.04 -1.97
CA GLU A 198 -17.63 -1.36 -1.69
C GLU A 198 -16.59 -2.37 -1.19
N ALA A 199 -15.29 -2.05 -1.33
CA ALA A 199 -14.17 -2.89 -0.93
C ALA A 199 -13.44 -2.37 0.33
N GLY A 200 -14.12 -1.60 1.19
CA GLY A 200 -13.57 -1.08 2.45
C GLY A 200 -12.44 -0.05 2.28
N GLY A 201 -12.46 0.68 1.17
CA GLY A 201 -11.46 1.66 0.81
C GLY A 201 -12.03 3.02 0.41
N ASP A 202 -11.14 3.96 0.08
CA ASP A 202 -11.50 5.29 -0.40
C ASP A 202 -10.48 5.80 -1.42
N VAL A 203 -10.88 6.80 -2.20
CA VAL A 203 -10.03 7.43 -3.22
C VAL A 203 -10.08 8.95 -3.09
N ILE A 204 -8.91 9.57 -3.21
CA ILE A 204 -8.79 11.03 -3.28
C ILE A 204 -8.13 11.40 -4.62
N GLY A 205 -8.78 12.27 -5.38
CA GLY A 205 -8.20 12.85 -6.59
C GLY A 205 -7.21 13.96 -6.25
N ALA A 206 -6.14 14.06 -7.04
CA ALA A 206 -5.16 15.13 -6.98
C ALA A 206 -4.82 15.58 -8.40
N GLY A 207 -5.21 16.78 -8.79
CA GLY A 207 -4.91 17.35 -10.09
C GLY A 207 -3.55 18.03 -10.17
N THR A 208 -2.90 18.35 -9.04
CA THR A 208 -1.59 19.03 -9.01
C THR A 208 -0.67 18.43 -7.95
N GLY A 209 0.62 18.77 -7.97
CA GLY A 209 1.56 18.36 -6.92
C GLY A 209 1.18 18.83 -5.51
N VAL A 210 0.58 20.02 -5.41
CA VAL A 210 0.07 20.56 -4.12
C VAL A 210 -1.10 19.72 -3.62
N GLU A 211 -2.06 19.41 -4.51
CA GLU A 211 -3.21 18.59 -4.16
C GLU A 211 -2.79 17.15 -3.82
N LEU A 212 -1.78 16.61 -4.51
CA LEU A 212 -1.20 15.29 -4.21
C LEU A 212 -0.66 15.23 -2.79
N ARG A 213 0.13 16.24 -2.39
CA ARG A 213 0.61 16.36 -1.02
C ARG A 213 -0.55 16.47 -0.02
N GLN A 214 -1.55 17.29 -0.29
CA GLN A 214 -2.71 17.45 0.58
C GLN A 214 -3.53 16.15 0.71
N ALA A 215 -3.67 15.39 -0.38
CA ALA A 215 -4.35 14.10 -0.38
C ALA A 215 -3.60 13.07 0.48
N LEU A 216 -2.28 12.98 0.31
CA LEU A 216 -1.42 12.13 1.15
C LEU A 216 -1.51 12.54 2.62
N ASP A 217 -1.37 13.83 2.94
CA ASP A 217 -1.49 14.35 4.31
C ASP A 217 -2.85 14.01 4.92
N ARG A 218 -3.95 14.15 4.16
CA ARG A 218 -5.30 13.85 4.61
C ARG A 218 -5.51 12.36 4.90
N ILE A 219 -5.04 11.47 4.03
CA ILE A 219 -5.13 10.02 4.26
C ILE A 219 -4.25 9.64 5.45
N TYR A 220 -3.00 10.09 5.45
CA TYR A 220 -2.04 9.66 6.44
C TYR A 220 -2.41 10.19 7.83
N GLN A 221 -2.67 11.49 7.98
CA GLN A 221 -3.06 12.05 9.28
C GLN A 221 -4.48 11.67 9.67
N GLY A 222 -5.45 11.77 8.75
CA GLY A 222 -6.88 11.67 9.07
C GLY A 222 -7.44 10.25 9.09
N LYS A 223 -6.73 9.26 8.54
CA LYS A 223 -7.17 7.86 8.48
C LYS A 223 -6.16 6.93 9.13
N ILE A 224 -4.92 6.96 8.67
CA ILE A 224 -3.89 6.02 9.13
C ILE A 224 -3.46 6.32 10.57
N LEU A 225 -3.17 7.60 10.86
CA LEU A 225 -2.65 8.04 12.15
C LEU A 225 -3.75 8.46 13.14
N ALA A 226 -4.84 9.09 12.67
CA ALA A 226 -5.95 9.52 13.54
C ALA A 226 -6.77 8.36 14.10
N GLU A 227 -6.72 7.18 13.48
CA GLU A 227 -7.37 6.03 14.08
C GLU A 227 -6.68 5.63 15.40
N ALA A 228 -5.44 6.08 15.70
CA ALA A 228 -4.68 5.72 16.92
C ALA A 228 -5.55 5.98 18.15
N PRO A 229 -5.68 5.01 19.08
CA PRO A 229 -6.84 4.97 19.95
C PRO A 229 -6.85 6.18 20.89
N ASP A 230 -7.66 7.18 20.55
CA ASP A 230 -8.32 8.08 21.50
C ASP A 230 -9.63 7.45 22.02
N LYS A 231 -10.05 6.30 21.46
CA LYS A 231 -11.34 5.65 21.75
C LYS A 231 -11.30 4.52 22.78
N LEU A 232 -10.13 4.17 23.34
CA LEU A 232 -10.06 3.16 24.40
C LEU A 232 -10.13 3.77 25.82
N GLU A 233 -10.01 5.09 25.99
CA GLU A 233 -10.09 5.73 27.32
C GLU A 233 -11.48 6.26 27.69
N GLN A 234 -12.49 6.18 26.81
CA GLN A 234 -13.85 6.67 27.10
C GLN A 234 -14.85 5.56 27.46
N GLY A 235 -14.38 4.32 27.63
CA GLY A 235 -15.23 3.14 27.86
C GLY A 235 -15.44 2.71 29.32
N GLU A 236 -14.73 3.28 30.30
CA GLU A 236 -14.87 2.86 31.70
C GLU A 236 -14.95 4.06 32.64
N ARG A 237 -16.17 4.57 32.84
CA ARG A 237 -16.59 5.28 34.06
C ARG A 237 -18.10 5.50 34.04
N GLU A 238 -18.85 4.41 34.23
CA GLU A 238 -20.20 4.52 34.76
C GLU A 238 -20.16 4.11 36.24
N PRO A 239 -20.41 5.02 37.19
CA PRO A 239 -20.52 4.64 38.59
C PRO A 239 -21.88 3.99 38.82
N VAL A 240 -21.87 2.71 39.18
CA VAL A 240 -23.01 2.00 39.75
C VAL A 240 -23.43 2.73 41.03
N LYS A 241 -24.53 3.48 40.98
CA LYS A 241 -25.18 4.01 42.18
C LYS A 241 -25.97 2.89 42.85
N LYS A 242 -25.67 2.64 44.12
CA LYS A 242 -26.54 1.91 45.05
C LYS A 242 -27.66 2.81 45.54
#